data_AF-A0A932SSZ4-F1
#
_entry.id   AF-A0A932SSZ4-F1
#
_cell.length_a   1.000
_cell.length_b   1.000
_cell.length_c   1.000
_cell.angle_alpha   90.00
_cell.angle_beta   90.00
_cell.angle_gamma   90.00
#
_symmetry.space_group_name_H-M   'P 1'
#
loop_
_entity.id
_entity.type
_entity.pdbx_description
1 polymer ?
#
loop_
_entity_poly.entity_id
_entity_poly.type
_entity_poly.pdbx_seq_one_letter_code
_entity_poly.pdbx_strand_id
1 'polypeptide(L)'
;MNCDDLITAMESDDAAEQQAARSHAATCPNCAATLAALDKIKATLAVHEPLPSAARAAWERASRVSVSEPARRRWTPALAAIATLAAACIVVFVFVVSQPRNSTFTQWKGPSSDSEPGVEFDSSSELTRLTAAVEALDGRLVALAENAERLDVEREVAQTLKQYSRW
;
A
#
# COMPACT_ATOMS: atom_id res chain seq x y z
N MET A 1 4.77 10.75 -32.35
CA MET A 1 4.12 10.67 -31.03
C MET A 1 5.18 10.32 -30.01
N ASN A 2 5.15 10.92 -28.81
CA ASN A 2 6.05 10.54 -27.72
C ASN A 2 5.48 9.33 -26.96
N CYS A 3 6.33 8.60 -26.25
CA CYS A 3 5.88 7.44 -25.45
C CYS A 3 4.90 7.87 -24.34
N ASP A 4 5.09 9.05 -23.75
CA ASP A 4 4.25 9.57 -22.66
C ASP A 4 2.82 9.91 -23.13
N ASP A 5 2.64 10.18 -24.43
CA ASP A 5 1.35 10.54 -25.01
C ASP A 5 0.51 9.31 -25.41
N LEU A 6 1.11 8.10 -25.38
CA LEU A 6 0.49 6.86 -25.86
C LEU A 6 -0.84 6.56 -25.15
N ILE A 7 -0.86 6.63 -23.83
CA ILE A 7 -2.05 6.29 -23.04
C ILE A 7 -3.17 7.29 -23.30
N THR A 8 -2.85 8.58 -23.26
CA THR A 8 -3.81 9.66 -23.53
C THR A 8 -4.42 9.54 -24.92
N ALA A 9 -3.61 9.28 -25.95
CA ALA A 9 -4.08 9.10 -27.33
C ALA A 9 -4.91 7.80 -27.53
N MET A 10 -4.69 6.78 -26.70
CA MET A 10 -5.51 5.55 -26.69
C MET A 10 -6.83 5.70 -25.96
N GLU A 11 -6.94 6.69 -25.07
CA GLU A 11 -8.15 7.01 -24.31
C GLU A 11 -8.97 8.13 -24.95
N SER A 12 -8.46 8.82 -25.97
CA SER A 12 -9.20 9.86 -26.68
C SER A 12 -10.34 9.28 -27.54
N ASP A 13 -11.39 10.05 -27.74
CA ASP A 13 -12.50 9.68 -28.63
C ASP A 13 -12.15 9.82 -30.13
N ASP A 14 -10.94 10.30 -30.47
CA ASP A 14 -10.50 10.49 -31.85
C ASP A 14 -9.85 9.21 -32.42
N ALA A 15 -10.52 8.60 -33.40
CA ALA A 15 -10.05 7.39 -34.07
C ALA A 15 -8.69 7.57 -34.77
N ALA A 16 -8.36 8.77 -35.25
CA ALA A 16 -7.08 9.04 -35.90
C ALA A 16 -5.92 9.01 -34.89
N GLU A 17 -6.12 9.60 -33.71
CA GLU A 17 -5.15 9.57 -32.62
C GLU A 17 -4.93 8.15 -32.10
N GLN A 18 -6.00 7.39 -31.89
CA GLN A 18 -5.90 5.98 -31.49
C GLN A 18 -5.12 5.17 -32.52
N GLN A 19 -5.35 5.39 -33.82
CA GLN A 19 -4.64 4.69 -34.88
C GLN A 19 -3.15 5.08 -34.92
N ALA A 20 -2.83 6.36 -34.69
CA ALA A 20 -1.44 6.82 -34.56
C ALA A 20 -0.74 6.21 -33.33
N ALA A 21 -1.45 6.05 -32.22
CA ALA A 21 -0.94 5.39 -31.02
C ALA A 21 -0.62 3.90 -31.25
N ARG A 22 -1.53 3.19 -31.94
CA ARG A 22 -1.31 1.79 -32.33
C ARG A 22 -0.14 1.63 -33.30
N SER A 23 -0.02 2.51 -34.29
CA SER A 23 1.09 2.45 -35.24
C SER A 23 2.43 2.74 -34.57
N HIS A 24 2.47 3.69 -33.61
CA HIS A 24 3.65 3.93 -32.80
C HIS A 24 4.03 2.69 -31.97
N ALA A 25 3.08 2.08 -31.26
CA ALA A 25 3.34 0.89 -30.46
C ALA A 25 3.82 -0.31 -31.29
N ALA A 26 3.41 -0.44 -32.56
CA ALA A 26 3.94 -1.46 -33.46
C ALA A 26 5.44 -1.31 -33.73
N THR A 27 5.98 -0.10 -33.61
CA THR A 27 7.41 0.19 -33.84
C THR A 27 8.23 0.31 -32.55
N CYS A 28 7.59 0.64 -31.44
CA CYS A 28 8.25 0.87 -30.15
C CYS A 28 7.97 -0.27 -29.16
N PRO A 29 8.97 -1.10 -28.79
CA PRO A 29 8.75 -2.29 -27.96
C PRO A 29 8.26 -1.96 -26.55
N ASN A 30 8.66 -0.81 -25.99
CA ASN A 30 8.16 -0.38 -24.69
C ASN A 30 6.67 -0.04 -24.74
N CYS A 31 6.25 0.70 -25.77
CA CYS A 31 4.84 1.03 -25.97
C CYS A 31 3.99 -0.20 -26.29
N ALA A 32 4.54 -1.17 -27.03
CA ALA A 32 3.89 -2.46 -27.27
C ALA A 32 3.62 -3.22 -25.95
N ALA A 33 4.63 -3.27 -25.06
CA ALA A 33 4.49 -3.90 -23.75
C ALA A 33 3.43 -3.20 -22.88
N THR A 34 3.42 -1.86 -22.88
CA THR A 34 2.42 -1.06 -22.18
C THR A 34 1.00 -1.33 -22.71
N LEU A 35 0.81 -1.38 -24.03
CA LEU A 35 -0.49 -1.72 -24.64
C LEU A 35 -0.93 -3.12 -24.26
N ALA A 36 -0.04 -4.12 -24.34
CA ALA A 36 -0.37 -5.49 -23.97
C ALA A 36 -0.78 -5.59 -22.48
N ALA A 37 -0.11 -4.85 -21.59
CA ALA A 37 -0.49 -4.76 -20.19
C ALA A 37 -1.86 -4.11 -20.00
N LEU A 38 -2.13 -3.02 -20.72
CA LEU A 38 -3.42 -2.32 -20.70
C LEU A 38 -4.56 -3.23 -21.18
N ASP A 39 -4.36 -3.96 -22.28
CA ASP A 39 -5.34 -4.91 -22.82
C ASP A 39 -5.62 -6.05 -21.83
N LYS A 40 -4.59 -6.54 -21.13
CA LYS A 40 -4.77 -7.54 -20.07
C LYS A 40 -5.61 -7.00 -18.91
N ILE A 41 -5.39 -5.75 -18.49
CA ILE A 41 -6.18 -5.09 -17.45
C ILE A 41 -7.63 -4.94 -17.92
N LYS A 42 -7.85 -4.45 -19.14
CA LYS A 42 -9.19 -4.30 -19.73
C LYS A 42 -9.92 -5.64 -19.82
N ALA A 43 -9.24 -6.70 -20.25
CA ALA A 43 -9.81 -8.05 -20.30
C ALA A 43 -10.20 -8.56 -18.90
N THR A 44 -9.36 -8.30 -17.90
CA THR A 44 -9.65 -8.68 -16.50
C THR A 44 -10.85 -7.92 -15.96
N LEU A 45 -10.94 -6.62 -16.24
CA LEU A 45 -12.07 -5.77 -15.82
C LEU A 45 -13.37 -6.12 -16.55
N ALA A 46 -13.30 -6.60 -17.80
CA ALA A 46 -14.47 -6.99 -18.58
C ALA A 46 -15.20 -8.24 -18.03
N VAL A 47 -14.54 -9.04 -17.20
CA VAL A 47 -15.17 -10.20 -16.52
C VAL A 47 -16.11 -9.74 -15.39
N HIS A 48 -15.88 -8.55 -14.84
CA HIS A 48 -16.71 -8.01 -13.77
C HIS A 48 -17.92 -7.28 -14.34
N GLU A 49 -19.06 -7.42 -13.65
CA GLU A 49 -20.28 -6.70 -14.04
C GLU A 49 -19.99 -5.19 -14.03
N PRO A 50 -20.35 -4.45 -15.10
CA PRO A 50 -20.09 -3.03 -15.16
C PRO A 50 -20.76 -2.31 -14.00
N LEU A 51 -20.06 -1.33 -13.41
CA LEU A 51 -20.62 -0.56 -12.29
C LEU A 51 -22.00 -0.01 -12.67
N PRO A 52 -23.01 -0.18 -11.79
CA PRO A 52 -24.32 0.43 -11.98
C PRO A 52 -24.18 1.93 -12.24
N SER A 53 -25.09 2.51 -13.05
CA SER A 53 -25.05 3.94 -13.41
C SER A 53 -25.01 4.84 -12.17
N ALA A 54 -25.73 4.48 -11.11
CA ALA A 54 -25.72 5.19 -9.83
C ALA A 54 -24.33 5.17 -9.14
N ALA A 55 -23.66 4.01 -9.13
CA ALA A 55 -22.31 3.88 -8.57
C ALA A 55 -21.29 4.67 -9.40
N ARG A 56 -21.42 4.63 -10.73
CA ARG A 56 -20.56 5.40 -11.64
C ARG A 56 -20.71 6.91 -11.44
N ALA A 57 -21.93 7.40 -11.29
CA ALA A 57 -22.21 8.81 -10.98
C ALA A 57 -21.73 9.22 -9.58
N ALA A 58 -21.70 8.31 -8.62
CA ALA A 58 -21.08 8.56 -7.31
C ALA A 58 -19.56 8.68 -7.42
N TRP A 59 -18.92 7.78 -8.17
CA TRP A 59 -17.48 7.82 -8.43
C TRP A 59 -17.04 9.06 -9.21
N GLU A 60 -17.80 9.47 -10.23
CA GLU A 60 -17.51 10.68 -11.00
C GLU A 60 -17.65 11.95 -10.14
N ARG A 61 -18.59 11.97 -9.20
CA ARG A 61 -18.69 13.06 -8.21
C ARG A 61 -17.51 13.03 -7.25
N ALA A 62 -17.13 11.84 -6.77
CA ALA A 62 -16.01 11.67 -5.85
C ALA A 62 -14.67 12.08 -6.49
N SER A 63 -14.44 11.78 -7.77
CA SER A 63 -13.21 12.14 -8.47
C SER A 63 -13.05 13.65 -8.70
N ARG A 64 -14.16 14.40 -8.72
CA ARG A 64 -14.16 15.87 -8.82
C ARG A 64 -13.91 16.54 -7.48
N VAL A 65 -14.06 15.83 -6.36
CA VAL A 65 -13.65 16.37 -5.06
C VAL A 65 -12.13 16.42 -5.08
N SER A 66 -11.59 17.63 -5.15
CA SER A 66 -10.17 17.87 -4.94
C SER A 66 -9.82 17.29 -3.57
N VAL A 67 -9.17 16.13 -3.56
CA VAL A 67 -8.56 15.61 -2.33
C VAL A 67 -7.53 16.67 -1.96
N SER A 68 -7.89 17.54 -1.01
CA SER A 68 -6.92 18.46 -0.42
C SER A 68 -5.76 17.57 0.01
N GLU A 69 -4.58 17.78 -0.59
CA GLU A 69 -3.38 17.05 -0.20
C GLU A 69 -3.38 17.04 1.34
N PRO A 70 -3.31 15.86 1.99
CA PRO A 70 -3.33 15.81 3.44
C PRO A 70 -2.27 16.78 3.88
N ALA A 71 -2.69 17.85 4.59
CA ALA A 71 -1.79 18.93 4.98
C ALA A 71 -0.55 18.26 5.51
N ARG A 72 0.58 18.38 4.78
CA ARG A 72 1.80 17.68 5.13
C ARG A 72 2.16 18.16 6.52
N ARG A 73 1.69 17.44 7.55
CA ARG A 73 2.09 17.65 8.94
C ARG A 73 3.58 17.49 8.83
N ARG A 74 4.32 18.59 8.90
CA ARG A 74 5.77 18.59 9.00
C ARG A 74 6.04 17.63 10.13
N TRP A 75 6.46 16.40 9.80
CA TRP A 75 6.77 15.39 10.78
C TRP A 75 7.82 16.03 11.66
N THR A 76 7.43 16.36 12.89
CA THR A 76 8.32 16.98 13.84
C THR A 76 9.52 16.05 13.97
N PRO A 77 10.76 16.56 13.95
CA PRO A 77 11.97 15.74 14.03
C PRO A 77 12.03 14.86 15.30
N ALA A 78 11.13 15.09 16.26
CA ALA A 78 10.90 14.25 17.41
C ALA A 78 10.53 12.78 17.07
N LEU A 79 9.75 12.52 16.01
CA LEU A 79 9.40 11.13 15.65
C LEU A 79 10.59 10.37 15.07
N ALA A 80 11.47 11.05 14.33
CA ALA A 80 12.71 10.45 13.84
C ALA A 80 13.65 10.07 15.00
N ALA A 81 13.72 10.91 16.04
CA ALA A 81 14.51 10.63 17.24
C ALA A 81 13.98 9.41 18.03
N ILE A 82 12.67 9.21 18.06
CA ILE A 82 12.06 8.04 18.71
C ILE A 82 12.36 6.76 17.92
N ALA A 83 12.28 6.82 16.59
CA ALA A 83 12.58 5.68 15.73
C ALA A 83 14.05 5.24 15.82
N THR A 84 14.99 6.19 15.86
CA THR A 84 16.44 5.87 16.00
C THR A 84 16.77 5.30 17.37
N LEU A 85 16.13 5.81 18.43
CA LEU A 85 16.35 5.31 19.80
C LEU A 85 15.78 3.89 19.97
N ALA A 86 14.60 3.62 19.41
CA ALA A 86 14.02 2.27 19.39
C ALA A 86 14.89 1.28 18.62
N ALA A 87 15.43 1.68 17.45
CA ALA A 87 16.35 0.84 16.68
C ALA A 87 17.64 0.54 17.45
N ALA A 88 18.21 1.52 18.15
CA ALA A 88 19.39 1.32 18.99
C ALA A 88 19.12 0.33 20.15
N CYS A 89 17.96 0.43 20.80
CA CYS A 89 17.56 -0.51 21.85
C CYS A 89 17.42 -1.94 21.33
N ILE A 90 16.87 -2.13 20.12
CA ILE A 90 16.74 -3.45 19.50
C ILE A 90 18.13 -4.03 19.18
N VAL A 91 19.05 -3.24 18.64
CA VAL A 91 20.42 -3.70 18.34
C VAL A 91 21.16 -4.12 19.62
N VAL A 92 21.05 -3.33 20.69
CA VAL A 92 21.65 -3.69 21.99
C VAL A 92 21.02 -4.97 22.55
N PHE A 93 19.69 -5.09 22.48
CA PHE A 93 18.98 -6.28 22.97
C PHE A 93 19.38 -7.54 22.19
N VAL A 94 19.42 -7.46 20.85
CA VAL A 94 19.90 -8.55 19.99
C VAL A 94 21.35 -8.88 20.30
N PHE A 95 22.22 -7.89 20.49
CA PHE A 95 23.63 -8.12 20.80
C PHE A 95 23.84 -8.79 22.16
N VAL A 96 23.08 -8.39 23.18
CA VAL A 96 23.13 -8.99 24.53
C VAL A 96 22.56 -10.40 24.55
N VAL A 97 21.44 -10.65 23.85
CA VAL A 97 20.83 -11.99 23.77
C VAL A 97 21.64 -12.93 22.87
N SER A 98 22.30 -12.39 21.85
CA SER A 98 23.15 -13.15 20.93
C SER A 98 24.59 -13.30 21.40
N GLN A 99 24.96 -12.80 22.59
CA GLN A 99 26.28 -13.12 23.14
C GLN A 99 26.34 -14.65 23.33
N PRO A 100 27.22 -15.34 22.59
CA PRO A 100 27.42 -16.76 22.81
C PRO A 100 27.92 -16.90 24.24
N ARG A 101 27.17 -17.60 25.08
CA ARG A 101 27.73 -18.15 26.31
C ARG A 101 28.94 -18.95 25.88
N ASN A 102 30.14 -18.47 26.24
CA ASN A 102 31.39 -19.17 26.03
C ASN A 102 31.39 -20.45 26.86
N SER A 103 30.60 -21.45 26.46
CA SER A 103 30.76 -22.82 26.90
C SER A 103 32.06 -23.28 26.27
N THR A 104 33.03 -23.56 27.13
CA THR A 104 34.23 -24.33 26.86
C THR A 104 33.78 -25.68 26.30
N PHE A 105 33.54 -25.74 24.99
CA PHE A 105 33.10 -26.94 24.30
C PHE A 105 34.35 -27.65 23.78
N THR A 106 34.64 -28.77 24.42
CA THR A 106 35.67 -29.72 24.05
C THR A 106 35.49 -30.13 22.58
N GLN A 107 36.54 -29.89 21.80
CA GLN A 107 36.67 -30.25 20.39
C GLN A 107 36.42 -31.76 20.21
N TRP A 108 35.21 -32.14 19.79
CA TRP A 108 34.90 -33.49 19.36
C TRP A 108 35.05 -33.58 17.84
N LYS A 109 35.99 -34.43 17.43
CA LYS A 109 36.31 -34.76 16.03
C LYS A 109 35.11 -35.48 15.42
N GLY A 110 34.61 -34.97 14.29
CA GLY A 110 33.44 -35.51 13.60
C GLY A 110 33.64 -36.92 13.01
N PRO A 111 32.56 -37.45 12.42
CA PRO A 111 32.68 -37.88 11.04
C PRO A 111 31.60 -37.29 10.12
N SER A 112 32.07 -37.00 8.91
CA SER A 112 31.43 -36.87 7.59
C SER A 112 29.90 -36.89 7.45
N SER A 113 29.43 -35.94 6.63
CA SER A 113 28.45 -36.07 5.55
C SER A 113 27.17 -36.83 5.87
N ASP A 114 26.06 -36.11 6.03
CA ASP A 114 24.80 -36.41 5.34
C ASP A 114 23.76 -35.28 5.50
N SER A 115 23.10 -34.97 4.37
CA SER A 115 21.79 -34.32 4.23
C SER A 115 21.62 -32.87 4.72
N GLU A 116 21.60 -31.91 3.78
CA GLU A 116 20.90 -30.64 3.98
C GLU A 116 19.39 -30.91 4.13
N PRO A 117 18.75 -30.49 5.24
CA PRO A 117 17.30 -30.55 5.33
C PRO A 117 16.71 -29.46 4.43
N GLY A 118 15.97 -29.88 3.40
CA GLY A 118 15.11 -28.99 2.63
C GLY A 118 14.17 -28.26 3.59
N VAL A 119 14.33 -26.94 3.68
CA VAL A 119 13.42 -26.09 4.43
C VAL A 119 12.09 -26.09 3.66
N GLU A 120 11.18 -26.97 4.07
CA GLU A 120 9.79 -26.98 3.61
C GLU A 120 9.15 -25.65 3.98
N PHE A 121 9.03 -24.77 2.99
CA PHE A 121 8.37 -23.48 3.15
C PHE A 121 6.86 -23.72 3.21
N ASP A 122 6.32 -23.76 4.42
CA ASP A 122 4.89 -23.95 4.67
C ASP A 122 4.10 -22.68 4.33
N SER A 123 3.86 -22.50 3.03
CA SER A 123 3.06 -21.41 2.45
C SER A 123 1.64 -21.29 3.04
N SER A 124 1.09 -22.36 3.61
CA SER A 124 -0.22 -22.33 4.27
C SER A 124 -0.19 -21.54 5.58
N SER A 125 0.92 -21.66 6.34
CA SER A 125 1.11 -20.92 7.58
C SER A 125 1.29 -19.41 7.35
N GLU A 126 1.96 -19.03 6.27
CA GLU A 126 2.18 -17.62 5.90
C GLU A 126 0.88 -16.95 5.43
N LEU A 127 0.08 -17.64 4.59
CA LEU A 127 -1.24 -17.16 4.18
C LEU A 127 -2.17 -16.94 5.38
N THR A 128 -2.19 -17.87 6.33
CA THR A 128 -2.98 -17.73 7.56
C THR A 128 -2.55 -16.52 8.39
N ARG A 129 -1.23 -16.29 8.48
CA ARG A 129 -0.66 -15.12 9.18
C ARG A 129 -1.02 -13.81 8.47
N LEU A 130 -1.01 -13.80 7.14
CA LEU A 130 -1.41 -12.64 6.35
C LEU A 130 -2.90 -12.32 6.51
N THR A 131 -3.77 -13.34 6.48
CA THR A 131 -5.21 -13.17 6.71
C THR A 131 -5.48 -12.57 8.08
N ALA A 132 -4.87 -13.12 9.14
CA ALA A 132 -4.99 -12.58 10.50
C ALA A 132 -4.47 -11.14 10.60
N ALA A 133 -3.40 -10.79 9.87
CA ALA A 133 -2.88 -9.42 9.83
C ALA A 133 -3.83 -8.46 9.10
N VAL A 134 -4.49 -8.89 8.03
CA VAL A 134 -5.49 -8.10 7.30
C VAL A 134 -6.72 -7.85 8.16
N GLU A 135 -7.25 -8.87 8.84
CA GLU A 135 -8.37 -8.72 9.76
C GLU A 135 -8.03 -7.77 10.93
N ALA A 136 -6.83 -7.88 11.49
CA ALA A 136 -6.36 -6.97 12.52
C ALA A 136 -6.21 -5.53 12.01
N LEU A 137 -5.83 -5.34 10.74
CA LEU A 137 -5.73 -4.03 10.12
C LEU A 137 -7.12 -3.41 9.88
N ASP A 138 -8.08 -4.22 9.41
CA ASP A 138 -9.46 -3.79 9.18
C ASP A 138 -10.11 -3.32 10.50
N GLY A 139 -9.95 -4.10 11.58
CA GLY A 139 -10.42 -3.69 12.90
C GLY A 139 -9.80 -2.36 13.40
N ARG A 140 -8.54 -2.09 13.05
CA ARG A 140 -7.90 -0.80 13.39
C ARG A 140 -8.44 0.35 12.55
N LEU A 141 -8.80 0.12 11.28
CA LEU A 141 -9.40 1.13 10.42
C LEU A 141 -10.80 1.51 10.91
N VAL A 142 -11.61 0.52 11.29
CA VAL A 142 -12.92 0.77 11.91
C VAL A 142 -12.78 1.59 13.19
N ALA A 143 -11.88 1.19 14.10
CA ALA A 143 -11.64 1.95 15.32
C ALA A 143 -11.13 3.38 15.08
N LEU A 144 -10.35 3.61 14.02
CA LEU A 144 -9.92 4.95 13.63
C LEU A 144 -11.07 5.79 13.07
N ALA A 145 -11.96 5.18 12.29
CA ALA A 145 -13.15 5.84 11.75
C ALA A 145 -14.09 6.29 12.87
N GLU A 146 -14.38 5.43 13.85
CA GLU A 146 -15.20 5.77 15.02
C GLU A 146 -14.58 6.90 15.85
N ASN A 147 -13.26 6.89 16.02
CA ASN A 147 -12.56 7.97 16.73
C ASN A 147 -12.62 9.30 15.97
N ALA A 148 -12.55 9.26 14.63
CA ALA A 148 -12.68 10.47 13.81
C ALA A 148 -14.10 11.06 13.92
N GLU A 149 -15.13 10.22 13.85
CA GLU A 149 -16.52 10.63 14.04
C GLU A 149 -16.74 11.26 15.41
N ARG A 150 -16.23 10.64 16.48
CA ARG A 150 -16.31 11.21 17.84
C ARG A 150 -15.68 12.59 17.92
N LEU A 151 -14.50 12.77 17.33
CA LEU A 151 -13.79 14.07 17.35
C LEU A 151 -14.51 15.15 16.54
N ASP A 152 -15.17 14.78 15.45
CA ASP A 152 -15.96 15.74 14.67
C ASP A 152 -17.22 16.17 15.42
N VAL A 153 -17.90 15.25 16.11
CA VAL A 153 -19.02 15.59 17.02
C VAL A 153 -18.55 16.49 18.17
N GLU A 154 -17.42 16.20 18.80
CA GLU A 154 -16.84 17.06 19.85
C GLU A 154 -16.53 18.47 19.32
N ARG A 155 -16.01 18.57 18.09
CA ARG A 155 -15.74 19.85 17.44
C ARG A 155 -17.03 20.63 17.19
N GLU A 156 -18.08 19.98 16.71
CA GLU A 156 -19.38 20.61 16.47
C GLU A 156 -19.98 21.16 17.78
N VAL A 157 -20.01 20.35 18.84
CA VAL A 157 -20.49 20.77 20.16
C VAL A 157 -19.69 21.98 20.68
N ALA A 158 -18.36 21.94 20.56
CA ALA A 158 -17.51 23.06 20.98
C ALA A 158 -17.78 24.35 20.18
N GLN A 159 -18.05 24.23 18.86
CA GLN A 159 -18.43 25.36 18.02
C GLN A 159 -19.78 25.95 18.44
N THR A 160 -20.77 25.10 18.69
CA THR A 160 -22.10 25.51 19.15
C THR A 160 -22.01 26.22 20.51
N LEU A 161 -21.30 25.66 21.48
CA LEU A 161 -21.10 26.30 22.79
C LEU A 161 -20.46 27.68 22.68
N LYS A 162 -19.46 27.83 21.79
CA LYS A 162 -18.79 29.12 21.53
C LYS A 162 -19.72 30.14 20.87
N GLN A 163 -20.67 29.69 20.05
CA GLN A 163 -21.68 30.56 19.45
C GLN A 163 -22.65 31.11 20.50
N TYR A 164 -23.07 30.29 21.46
CA TYR A 164 -23.97 30.72 22.55
C TYR A 164 -23.27 31.55 23.63
N SER A 165 -21.98 31.34 23.90
CA SER A 165 -21.24 32.13 24.90
C SER A 165 -20.92 33.58 24.49
N ARG A 166 -21.31 33.99 23.27
CA ARG A 166 -21.10 35.35 22.74
C ARG A 166 -22.32 36.26 22.87
N TRP A 167 -23.44 35.74 23.36
CA TRP A 167 -24.67 36.47 23.66
C TRP A 167 -24.76 36.77 25.16
#